data_AF-A0A351G6M4-F1
#
_entry.id   AF-A0A351G6M4-F1
#
_cell.length_a   1.000
_cell.length_b   1.000
_cell.length_c   1.000
_cell.angle_alpha   90.00
_cell.angle_beta   90.00
_cell.angle_gamma   90.00
#
_symmetry.space_group_name_H-M   'P 1'
#
loop_
_entity.id
_entity.type
_entity.pdbx_description
1 polymer ?
#
loop_
_entity_poly.entity_id
_entity_poly.type
_entity_poly.pdbx_seq_one_letter_code
_entity_poly.pdbx_strand_id
1 'polypeptide(L)'
;MVRIPEEFIQPALERLPQDLALYNRERTQRIDFQARASFMGAGTPVNVVDLETGERRAATRQDVRNFVTLQDALPQVDIVRPTVT
;
A
#
# COMPACT_ATOMS: atom_id res chain seq x y z
N MET A 1 17.67 -24.16 -1.23
CA MET A 1 17.76 -23.14 -2.30
C MET A 1 16.92 -23.61 -3.46
N VAL A 2 15.95 -22.82 -3.90
CA VAL A 2 15.10 -23.15 -5.06
C VAL A 2 15.69 -22.50 -6.30
N ARG A 3 15.80 -23.24 -7.41
CA ARG A 3 16.20 -22.72 -8.73
C ARG A 3 15.00 -22.79 -9.66
N ILE A 4 14.70 -21.71 -10.36
CA ILE A 4 13.60 -21.64 -11.32
C ILE A 4 14.23 -21.59 -12.73
N PRO A 5 14.03 -22.62 -13.56
CA PRO A 5 14.52 -22.63 -14.93
C PRO A 5 13.86 -21.56 -15.83
N GLU A 6 14.58 -21.09 -16.85
CA GLU A 6 14.13 -20.02 -17.76
C GLU A 6 12.87 -20.39 -18.55
N GLU A 7 12.71 -21.68 -18.89
CA GLU A 7 11.54 -22.20 -19.57
C GLU A 7 10.23 -22.02 -18.78
N PHE A 8 10.31 -21.75 -17.47
CA PHE A 8 9.16 -21.37 -16.65
C PHE A 8 9.01 -19.86 -16.46
N ILE A 9 10.11 -19.09 -16.54
CA ILE A 9 10.10 -17.64 -16.33
C ILE A 9 9.50 -16.93 -17.55
N GLN A 10 10.01 -17.22 -18.75
CA GLN A 10 9.63 -16.49 -19.96
C GLN A 10 8.12 -16.61 -20.26
N PRO A 11 7.52 -17.81 -20.24
CA PRO A 11 6.07 -17.95 -20.44
C PRO A 11 5.23 -17.40 -19.30
N ALA A 12 5.80 -17.20 -18.11
CA ALA A 12 5.08 -16.55 -17.00
C ALA A 12 5.03 -15.04 -17.22
N LEU A 13 6.16 -14.42 -17.62
CA LEU A 13 6.22 -12.99 -17.93
C LEU A 13 5.33 -12.62 -19.12
N GLU A 14 5.31 -13.43 -20.18
CA GLU A 14 4.46 -13.19 -21.36
C GLU A 14 2.97 -13.24 -21.04
N ARG A 15 2.57 -13.99 -20.01
CA ARG A 15 1.17 -14.09 -19.56
C ARG A 15 0.77 -12.98 -18.59
N LEU A 16 1.72 -12.18 -18.10
CA LEU A 16 1.39 -11.10 -17.17
C LEU A 16 0.58 -10.01 -17.88
N PRO A 17 -0.47 -9.49 -17.23
CA PRO A 17 -1.17 -8.34 -17.76
C PRO A 17 -0.23 -7.13 -17.79
N GLN A 18 -0.19 -6.43 -18.93
CA GLN A 18 0.54 -5.18 -19.07
C GLN A 18 -0.12 -4.06 -18.25
N ASP A 19 -1.43 -4.16 -18.02
CA ASP A 19 -2.22 -3.18 -17.30
C ASP A 19 -3.15 -3.89 -16.29
N LEU A 20 -3.15 -3.39 -15.06
CA LEU A 20 -3.93 -3.92 -13.95
C LEU A 20 -4.96 -2.86 -13.53
N ALA A 21 -6.23 -3.24 -13.48
CA ALA A 21 -7.27 -2.36 -12.96
C ALA A 21 -7.48 -2.61 -11.46
N LEU A 22 -7.01 -1.68 -10.63
CA LEU A 22 -7.32 -1.65 -9.20
C LEU A 22 -8.40 -0.59 -8.95
N TYR A 23 -9.50 -0.99 -8.30
CA TYR A 23 -10.64 -0.13 -8.03
C TYR A 23 -10.82 0.14 -6.54
N ASN A 24 -11.38 1.31 -6.21
CA ASN A 24 -11.90 1.58 -4.88
C ASN A 24 -13.12 0.68 -4.54
N ARG A 25 -13.56 0.73 -3.27
CA ARG A 25 -14.66 -0.11 -2.75
C ARG A 25 -15.94 0.06 -3.56
N GLU A 26 -16.25 1.28 -3.97
CA GLU A 26 -17.44 1.65 -4.74
C GLU A 26 -17.31 1.36 -6.24
N ARG A 27 -16.14 0.93 -6.72
CA ARG A 27 -15.79 0.70 -8.14
C ARG A 27 -15.93 1.92 -9.04
N THR A 28 -15.91 3.12 -8.47
CA THR A 28 -16.05 4.39 -9.18
C THR A 28 -14.72 4.96 -9.64
N GLN A 29 -13.64 4.63 -8.95
CA GLN A 29 -12.31 5.14 -9.23
C GLN A 29 -11.35 3.97 -9.50
N ARG A 30 -10.68 4.06 -10.66
CA ARG A 30 -9.62 3.15 -11.06
C ARG A 30 -8.27 3.83 -10.84
N ILE A 31 -7.32 3.11 -10.25
CA ILE A 31 -5.93 3.56 -10.20
C ILE A 31 -5.27 3.27 -11.55
N ASP A 32 -4.62 4.30 -12.09
CA ASP A 32 -3.93 4.24 -13.37
C ASP A 32 -2.42 4.04 -13.13
N PHE A 33 -1.96 2.80 -13.31
CA PHE A 33 -0.55 2.45 -13.17
C PHE A 33 0.28 2.74 -14.43
N GLN A 34 -0.35 3.11 -15.54
CA GLN A 34 0.34 3.35 -16.83
C GLN A 34 0.64 4.83 -17.03
N ALA A 35 -0.27 5.73 -16.62
CA ALA A 35 -0.12 7.16 -16.86
C ALA A 35 0.87 7.85 -15.91
N ARG A 36 0.94 7.41 -14.64
CA ARG A 36 1.83 8.00 -13.62
C ARG A 36 2.15 7.04 -12.49
N ALA A 37 3.16 7.38 -11.69
CA ALA A 37 3.40 6.73 -10.41
C ALA A 37 2.19 6.91 -9.47
N SER A 38 1.83 5.83 -8.79
CA SER A 38 0.84 5.81 -7.71
C SER A 38 1.55 5.76 -6.36
N PHE A 39 1.12 6.56 -5.40
CA PHE A 39 1.75 6.70 -4.10
C PHE A 39 0.93 6.05 -2.99
N MET A 40 1.63 5.44 -2.02
CA MET A 40 1.03 4.84 -0.85
C MET A 40 1.88 5.08 0.39
N GLY A 41 1.25 5.06 1.57
CA GLY A 41 2.00 5.07 2.83
C GLY A 41 2.91 3.85 2.96
N ALA A 42 4.09 4.05 3.54
CA ALA A 42 5.09 3.00 3.75
C ALA A 42 5.24 2.64 5.23
N GLY A 43 5.67 1.41 5.49
CA GLY A 43 5.97 0.90 6.83
C GLY A 43 4.88 0.01 7.43
N THR A 44 5.30 -0.77 8.44
CA THR A 44 4.46 -1.57 9.33
C THR A 44 5.11 -1.64 10.73
N PRO A 45 5.41 -0.50 11.39
CA PRO A 45 6.03 -0.53 12.69
C PRO A 45 5.01 -0.93 13.76
N VAL A 46 5.50 -1.65 14.76
CA VAL A 46 4.74 -2.05 15.96
C VAL A 46 4.76 -0.97 17.05
N ASN A 47 5.46 0.14 16.81
CA ASN A 47 5.54 1.29 17.71
C ASN A 47 5.28 2.57 16.94
N VAL A 48 4.70 3.57 17.61
CA VAL A 48 4.43 4.91 17.08
C VAL A 48 5.10 5.96 17.95
N VAL A 49 5.30 7.14 17.37
CA VAL A 49 5.55 8.37 18.14
C VAL A 49 4.19 9.02 18.36
N ASP A 50 3.78 9.14 19.60
CA ASP A 50 2.52 9.78 19.96
C ASP A 50 2.56 11.26 19.58
N LEU A 51 1.53 11.76 18.88
CA LEU A 51 1.53 13.14 18.38
C LEU A 51 1.23 14.18 19.47
N GLU A 52 0.62 13.76 20.59
CA GLU A 52 0.30 14.64 21.71
C GLU A 52 1.47 14.71 22.70
N THR A 53 2.07 13.56 23.02
CA THR A 53 3.13 13.48 24.04
C THR A 53 4.55 13.45 23.48
N GLY A 54 4.73 13.07 22.21
CA GLY A 54 6.03 12.84 21.59
C GLY A 54 6.72 11.55 22.03
N GLU A 55 6.09 10.74 22.90
CA GLU A 55 6.69 9.51 23.40
C GLU A 55 6.57 8.35 22.42
N ARG A 56 7.58 7.49 22.40
CA ARG A 56 7.54 6.24 21.64
C ARG A 56 6.81 5.18 22.45
N ARG A 57 5.71 4.66 21.90
CA ARG A 57 4.89 3.62 22.54
C ARG A 57 4.45 2.54 21.54
N ALA A 58 3.93 1.42 22.04
CA ALA A 58 3.33 0.40 21.19
C ALA A 58 2.14 0.98 20.41
N ALA A 59 1.98 0.52 19.17
CA ALA A 59 0.84 0.89 18.34
C ALA A 59 -0.45 0.29 18.92
N THR A 60 -1.54 1.03 18.76
CA THR A 60 -2.88 0.62 19.14
C THR A 60 -3.78 0.56 17.90
N ARG A 61 -4.95 -0.07 18.03
CA ARG A 61 -5.98 -0.03 16.97
C ARG A 61 -6.42 1.41 16.64
N GLN A 62 -6.31 2.33 17.58
CA GLN A 62 -6.66 3.73 17.33
C GLN A 62 -5.63 4.38 16.42
N ASP A 63 -4.34 4.06 16.57
CA ASP A 63 -3.29 4.56 15.68
C ASP A 63 -3.52 4.07 14.24
N VAL A 64 -3.89 2.79 14.06
CA VAL A 64 -4.28 2.26 12.73
C VAL A 64 -5.40 3.10 12.11
N ARG A 65 -6.47 3.39 12.88
CA ARG A 65 -7.59 4.22 12.39
C ARG A 65 -7.12 5.62 12.05
N ASN A 66 -6.33 6.26 12.91
CA ASN A 66 -5.85 7.62 12.71
C ASN A 66 -5.00 7.72 11.44
N PHE A 67 -4.05 6.79 11.22
CA PHE A 67 -3.21 6.80 10.03
C PHE A 67 -3.97 6.46 8.74
N VAL A 68 -4.96 5.57 8.80
CA VAL A 68 -5.82 5.28 7.64
C VAL A 68 -6.66 6.51 7.28
N THR A 69 -7.29 7.15 8.26
CA THR A 69 -8.06 8.39 8.06
C THR A 69 -7.19 9.52 7.51
N LEU A 70 -5.98 9.69 8.04
CA LEU A 70 -5.03 10.68 7.54
C LEU A 70 -4.64 10.42 6.09
N GLN A 71 -4.31 9.18 5.74
CA GLN A 71 -3.97 8.80 4.37
C GLN A 71 -5.14 9.04 3.41
N ASP A 72 -6.36 8.69 3.79
CA ASP A 72 -7.57 8.86 2.97
C ASP A 72 -7.90 10.34 2.69
N ALA A 73 -7.54 11.23 3.62
CA ALA A 73 -7.75 12.67 3.48
C ALA A 73 -6.68 13.37 2.59
N LEU A 74 -5.58 12.70 2.26
CA LEU A 74 -4.47 13.30 1.50
C LEU A 74 -4.62 13.05 0.00
N PRO A 75 -4.82 14.09 -0.84
CA PRO A 75 -4.97 13.92 -2.28
C PRO A 75 -3.69 13.42 -2.98
N GLN A 76 -2.55 13.42 -2.29
CA GLN A 76 -1.27 12.89 -2.77
C GLN A 76 -1.10 11.39 -2.50
N VAL A 77 -2.02 10.76 -1.75
CA VAL A 77 -1.99 9.32 -1.47
C VAL A 77 -3.05 8.65 -2.35
N ASP A 78 -2.59 7.79 -3.26
CA ASP A 78 -3.47 7.10 -4.22
C ASP A 78 -4.02 5.79 -3.65
N ILE A 79 -3.25 5.13 -2.78
CA ILE A 79 -3.62 3.84 -2.18
C ILE A 79 -3.50 3.92 -0.67
N VAL A 80 -4.63 3.81 0.01
CA VAL A 80 -4.70 3.74 1.47
C VAL A 80 -4.43 2.32 1.94
N ARG A 81 -3.48 2.16 2.88
CA ARG A 81 -3.19 0.87 3.53
C ARG A 81 -2.91 1.05 5.02
N PRO A 82 -3.04 -0.02 5.83
CA PRO A 82 -2.50 -0.01 7.18
C PRO A 82 -0.98 0.18 7.14
N THR A 83 -0.49 1.24 7.80
CA THR A 83 0.92 1.61 7.89
C THR A 83 1.52 1.34 9.26
N VAL A 84 0.73 0.86 10.22
CA VAL A 84 1.13 0.41 11.56
C VAL A 84 0.38 -0.89 11.90
N THR A 85 0.98 -1.76 12.71
CA THR A 85 0.45 -3.10 13.07
C THR A 85 0.46 -3.31 14.57
#